data_AF-A0AAN6BN94-F1
#
_entry.id   AF-A0AAN6BN94-F1
#
_cell.length_a   1.000
_cell.length_b   1.000
_cell.length_c   1.000
_cell.angle_alpha   90.00
_cell.angle_beta   90.00
_cell.angle_gamma   90.00
#
_symmetry.space_group_name_H-M   'P 1'
#
loop_
_entity.id
_entity.type
_entity.pdbx_description
1 polymer ?
#
loop_
_entity_poly.entity_id
_entity_poly.type
_entity_poly.pdbx_seq_one_letter_code
_entity_poly.pdbx_strand_id
1 'polypeptide(L)'
;MQSANNVNKRDDPYHFFGDLWLESPEEHLSREELSRLMAFEPLICDLENRTQCSAHDIRNAFSNFALRETEAWESLGVERSLKLLVQPSGDVGAVVACHLHNPTFYAKDPYCKETETKSNPTIQQVNQAGFSSQNCFIFDHICRRDRTEDVLLFYNDEIIGIHEDFMLSLRRRMGAKVEICWGRHVRERMKKLVNLVPFKLWGRFQDVELYLELEGQRLIRFVIFVAHPQFFFYHGFFTENGVRFRATSAKKQDLYLTVASKLGGIAIRQDFYETIHRPALYGQFTREHREIVNRLEADADSQLKKAFPQKYHQLELAMEGIPYKKNYGDLTISTTCLDLFSRLPDKSFISEWHEIPDPLVEWIHQQAGLQVDQKPISSKDELLTAFYFLSPANYGQSHESLMHVIVKVGIWYITRVQKKRHESVVDLIIPGARPYDIVRRKCSKCGERVLDDAFASYAKEDPKKYVIWYRLHGCGRPACSSAVDGTCFANLIPLDPNQGYKIATRRSLQCARSAVWEEYLLRLSEDERRATQKEVQTRCGNCGTEEYLDRKPRWTAEPSSRAEEEELQLEKKAEVLGSSRHRKIVQTTPFPQACMRYNHVEVKPETFWGP
;
A
#
# COMPACT_ATOMS: atom_id res chain seq x y z
N MET A 1 -45.56 34.43 -50.65
CA MET A 1 -46.56 34.87 -49.65
C MET A 1 -46.73 33.71 -48.68
N GLN A 2 -45.82 33.59 -47.71
CA GLN A 2 -46.00 34.09 -46.33
C GLN A 2 -47.30 33.58 -45.69
N SER A 3 -47.17 32.54 -44.87
CA SER A 3 -47.38 32.72 -43.44
C SER A 3 -46.49 31.73 -42.69
N ALA A 4 -45.32 32.24 -42.30
CA ALA A 4 -44.43 31.60 -41.36
C ALA A 4 -45.08 31.66 -39.97
N ASN A 5 -45.65 30.56 -39.51
CA ASN A 5 -45.81 30.34 -38.07
C ASN A 5 -44.49 29.80 -37.52
N ASN A 6 -43.45 30.65 -37.57
CA ASN A 6 -42.32 30.54 -36.64
C ASN A 6 -42.86 31.05 -35.31
N VAL A 7 -43.54 30.18 -34.58
CA VAL A 7 -43.66 30.33 -33.14
C VAL A 7 -42.23 30.22 -32.63
N ASN A 8 -41.66 31.35 -32.21
CA ASN A 8 -40.51 31.36 -31.30
C ASN A 8 -40.86 30.40 -30.15
N LYS A 9 -40.40 29.14 -30.22
CA LYS A 9 -40.30 28.29 -29.04
C LYS A 9 -39.34 29.04 -28.14
N ARG A 10 -39.87 29.71 -27.13
CA ARG A 10 -39.04 30.19 -26.03
C ARG A 10 -38.46 28.95 -25.38
N ASP A 11 -37.15 28.96 -25.17
CA ASP A 11 -36.42 28.02 -24.32
C ASP A 11 -36.88 28.23 -22.86
N ASP A 12 -38.15 27.96 -22.58
CA ASP A 12 -38.69 28.09 -21.25
C ASP A 12 -38.03 26.99 -20.39
N PRO A 13 -37.37 27.35 -19.28
CA PRO A 13 -36.68 26.38 -18.45
C PRO A 13 -37.67 25.37 -17.87
N TYR A 14 -37.29 24.10 -17.82
CA TYR A 14 -38.09 23.03 -17.25
C TYR A 14 -38.01 23.07 -15.74
N HIS A 15 -39.15 23.27 -15.08
CA HIS A 15 -39.26 23.15 -13.62
C HIS A 15 -39.22 21.68 -13.24
N PHE A 16 -38.18 21.26 -12.50
CA PHE A 16 -38.07 19.87 -12.06
C PHE A 16 -38.67 19.67 -10.67
N PHE A 17 -38.17 20.40 -9.67
CA PHE A 17 -38.64 20.33 -8.29
C PHE A 17 -38.02 21.45 -7.45
N GLY A 18 -38.80 22.09 -6.56
CA GLY A 18 -38.30 23.17 -5.71
C GLY A 18 -37.74 24.32 -6.56
N ASP A 19 -36.52 24.75 -6.25
CA ASP A 19 -35.80 25.79 -7.00
C ASP A 19 -34.89 25.21 -8.11
N LEU A 20 -35.01 23.92 -8.43
CA LEU A 20 -34.25 23.28 -9.51
C LEU A 20 -34.96 23.46 -10.85
N TRP A 21 -34.41 24.37 -11.66
CA TRP A 21 -34.77 24.58 -13.05
C TRP A 21 -33.67 24.02 -13.96
N LEU A 22 -34.10 23.26 -14.97
CA LEU A 22 -33.26 22.59 -15.95
C LEU A 22 -33.53 23.13 -17.36
N GLU A 23 -32.62 22.85 -18.28
CA GLU A 23 -32.80 23.12 -19.70
C GLU A 23 -33.97 22.28 -20.27
N SER A 24 -34.47 22.65 -21.45
CA SER A 24 -35.56 21.92 -22.12
C SER A 24 -35.20 20.43 -22.30
N PRO A 25 -36.00 19.48 -21.79
CA PRO A 25 -35.66 18.06 -21.81
C PRO A 25 -35.64 17.49 -23.24
N GLU A 26 -36.47 17.99 -24.16
CA GLU A 26 -36.55 17.50 -25.54
C GLU A 26 -35.25 17.70 -26.34
N GLU A 27 -34.40 18.62 -25.91
CA GLU A 27 -33.12 18.93 -26.56
C GLU A 27 -31.94 18.15 -25.97
N HIS A 28 -32.12 17.60 -24.76
CA HIS A 28 -31.02 17.02 -23.98
C HIS A 28 -31.21 15.52 -23.69
N LEU A 29 -32.44 15.02 -23.76
CA LEU A 29 -32.78 13.64 -23.43
C LEU A 29 -33.12 12.82 -24.67
N SER A 30 -32.73 11.55 -24.66
CA SER A 30 -33.21 10.56 -25.64
C SER A 30 -34.71 10.28 -25.46
N ARG A 31 -35.34 9.66 -26.47
CA ARG A 31 -36.77 9.28 -26.38
C ARG A 31 -37.10 8.38 -25.20
N GLU A 32 -36.16 7.50 -24.84
CA GLU A 32 -36.28 6.58 -23.70
C GLU A 32 -36.19 7.33 -22.37
N GLU A 33 -35.22 8.26 -22.25
CA GLU A 33 -35.07 9.12 -21.09
C GLU A 33 -36.28 10.06 -20.92
N LEU A 34 -36.83 10.62 -22.01
CA LEU A 34 -38.07 11.42 -22.00
C LEU A 34 -39.26 10.59 -21.50
N SER A 35 -39.45 9.39 -22.04
CA SER A 35 -40.54 8.50 -21.62
C SER A 35 -40.44 8.17 -20.13
N ARG A 36 -39.21 8.00 -19.63
CA ARG A 36 -38.94 7.79 -18.21
C ARG A 36 -39.23 9.03 -17.36
N LEU A 37 -38.84 10.22 -17.82
CA LEU A 37 -39.17 11.49 -17.16
C LEU A 37 -40.70 11.64 -17.03
N MET A 38 -41.46 11.44 -18.11
CA MET A 38 -42.92 11.53 -18.11
C MET A 38 -43.57 10.53 -17.14
N ALA A 39 -42.96 9.36 -16.93
CA ALA A 39 -43.45 8.39 -15.97
C ALA A 39 -43.22 8.82 -14.50
N PHE A 40 -42.16 9.58 -14.22
CA PHE A 40 -41.84 10.06 -12.87
C PHE A 40 -42.45 11.43 -12.55
N GLU A 41 -42.75 12.24 -13.55
CA GLU A 41 -43.28 13.61 -13.39
C GLU A 41 -44.51 13.67 -12.46
N PRO A 42 -45.54 12.81 -12.58
CA PRO A 42 -46.66 12.82 -11.64
C PRO A 42 -46.25 12.52 -10.19
N LEU A 43 -45.24 11.66 -10.00
CA LEU A 43 -44.74 11.28 -8.67
C LEU A 43 -43.90 12.40 -8.04
N ILE A 44 -43.16 13.14 -8.87
CA ILE A 44 -42.38 14.32 -8.46
C ILE A 44 -43.32 15.44 -8.05
N CYS A 45 -44.35 15.73 -8.86
CA CYS A 45 -45.37 16.72 -8.53
C CYS A 45 -46.15 16.35 -7.24
N ASP A 46 -46.49 15.07 -7.03
CA ASP A 46 -47.13 14.62 -5.79
C ASP A 46 -46.22 14.86 -4.57
N LEU A 47 -44.92 14.52 -4.68
CA LEU A 47 -43.95 14.78 -3.61
C LEU A 47 -43.86 16.27 -3.28
N GLU A 48 -43.86 17.15 -4.28
CA GLU A 48 -43.73 18.60 -4.11
C GLU A 48 -44.93 19.18 -3.36
N ASN A 49 -46.14 18.78 -3.74
CA ASN A 49 -47.39 19.26 -3.14
C ASN A 49 -47.71 18.63 -1.78
N ARG A 50 -47.00 17.56 -1.41
CA ARG A 50 -47.21 16.89 -0.12
C ARG A 50 -46.85 17.81 1.04
N THR A 51 -47.84 18.13 1.86
CA THR A 51 -47.64 18.76 3.18
C THR A 51 -47.34 17.66 4.18
N GLN A 52 -46.14 17.68 4.76
CA GLN A 52 -45.78 16.70 5.78
C GLN A 52 -46.07 17.31 7.16
N CYS A 53 -46.96 16.65 7.90
CA CYS A 53 -47.35 17.04 9.24
C CYS A 53 -47.26 15.82 10.14
N SER A 54 -46.26 15.80 11.02
CA SER A 54 -46.44 15.27 12.37
C SER A 54 -45.35 15.84 13.27
N ALA A 55 -45.74 16.59 14.30
CA ALA A 55 -44.89 16.84 15.46
C ALA A 55 -44.69 15.49 16.16
N HIS A 56 -43.64 14.78 15.77
CA HIS A 56 -43.36 13.47 16.33
C HIS A 56 -42.36 13.59 17.48
N ASP A 57 -42.60 12.85 18.55
CA ASP A 57 -41.73 12.85 19.71
C ASP A 57 -40.47 12.01 19.44
N ILE A 58 -39.51 12.62 18.74
CA ILE A 58 -38.16 12.05 18.51
C ILE A 58 -37.50 11.69 19.83
N ARG A 59 -37.77 12.44 20.91
CA ARG A 59 -37.14 12.23 22.21
C ARG A 59 -37.56 10.88 22.79
N ASN A 60 -38.84 10.54 22.75
CA ASN A 60 -39.31 9.22 23.20
C ASN A 60 -38.75 8.09 22.32
N ALA A 61 -38.69 8.28 20.99
CA ALA A 61 -38.10 7.29 20.10
C ALA A 61 -36.60 7.08 20.40
N PHE A 62 -35.87 8.15 20.68
CA PHE A 62 -34.46 8.11 21.05
C PHE A 62 -34.24 7.47 22.42
N SER A 63 -35.11 7.73 23.40
CA SER A 63 -35.07 7.06 24.70
C SER A 63 -35.24 5.55 24.57
N ASN A 64 -36.19 5.09 23.75
CA ASN A 64 -36.37 3.65 23.49
C ASN A 64 -35.18 3.04 22.77
N PHE A 65 -34.60 3.76 21.79
CA PHE A 65 -33.35 3.36 21.14
C PHE A 65 -32.21 3.21 22.15
N ALA A 66 -32.03 4.21 23.04
CA ALA A 66 -30.96 4.21 24.03
C ALA A 66 -31.07 3.03 25.01
N LEU A 67 -32.29 2.66 25.41
CA LEU A 67 -32.53 1.47 26.25
C LEU A 67 -32.09 0.19 25.53
N ARG A 68 -32.62 -0.05 24.31
CA ARG A 68 -32.28 -1.25 23.52
C ARG A 68 -30.79 -1.36 23.25
N GLU A 69 -30.15 -0.24 22.94
CA GLU A 69 -28.72 -0.19 22.64
C GLU A 69 -27.88 -0.49 23.88
N THR A 70 -28.29 0.02 25.04
CA THR A 70 -27.61 -0.27 26.32
C THR A 70 -27.75 -1.73 26.69
N GLU A 71 -28.97 -2.29 26.60
CA GLU A 71 -29.24 -3.72 26.86
C GLU A 71 -28.39 -4.63 25.94
N ALA A 72 -28.20 -4.23 24.68
CA ALA A 72 -27.37 -4.99 23.73
C ALA A 72 -25.88 -4.98 24.09
N TRP A 73 -25.34 -3.90 24.66
CA TRP A 73 -23.96 -3.90 25.17
C TRP A 73 -23.83 -4.65 26.49
N GLU A 74 -24.83 -4.55 27.37
CA GLU A 74 -24.87 -5.29 28.63
C GLU A 74 -24.90 -6.80 28.40
N SER A 75 -25.60 -7.27 27.35
CA SER A 75 -25.61 -8.68 26.96
C SER A 75 -24.23 -9.19 26.51
N LEU A 76 -23.38 -8.29 26.00
CA LEU A 76 -21.97 -8.54 25.68
C LEU A 76 -21.05 -8.36 26.90
N GLY A 77 -21.62 -8.17 28.09
CA GLY A 77 -20.88 -8.03 29.35
C GLY A 77 -20.22 -6.66 29.54
N VAL A 78 -20.66 -5.63 28.82
CA VAL A 78 -20.04 -4.31 28.81
C VAL A 78 -21.07 -3.22 29.09
N GLU A 79 -20.79 -2.36 30.07
CA GLU A 79 -21.57 -1.15 30.29
C GLU A 79 -20.98 0.00 29.48
N ARG A 80 -21.77 0.59 28.57
CA ARG A 80 -21.36 1.76 27.79
C ARG A 80 -22.15 2.99 28.20
N SER A 81 -21.44 4.11 28.37
CA SER A 81 -22.06 5.36 28.86
C SER A 81 -23.14 5.89 27.93
N LEU A 82 -24.33 6.13 28.48
CA LEU A 82 -25.44 6.84 27.82
C LEU A 82 -25.08 8.28 27.43
N LYS A 83 -24.07 8.89 28.07
CA LYS A 83 -23.63 10.25 27.74
C LYS A 83 -22.97 10.37 26.37
N LEU A 84 -22.60 9.24 25.78
CA LEU A 84 -21.99 9.15 24.45
C LEU A 84 -23.02 8.84 23.35
N LEU A 85 -24.29 8.66 23.70
CA LEU A 85 -25.36 8.62 22.71
C LEU A 85 -25.75 10.03 22.29
N VAL A 86 -25.97 10.21 20.99
CA VAL A 86 -26.16 11.51 20.34
C VAL A 86 -27.47 11.53 19.58
N GLN A 87 -28.32 12.50 19.91
CA GLN A 87 -29.62 12.69 19.28
C GLN A 87 -29.48 13.55 18.00
N PRO A 88 -30.40 13.37 17.03
CA PRO A 88 -30.50 14.23 15.87
C PRO A 88 -30.64 15.72 16.23
N SER A 89 -30.27 16.61 15.31
CA SER A 89 -30.33 18.06 15.46
C SER A 89 -31.18 18.70 14.38
N GLY A 90 -31.76 19.87 14.67
CA GLY A 90 -32.60 20.62 13.74
C GLY A 90 -34.06 20.19 13.74
N ASP A 91 -34.85 20.87 12.92
CA ASP A 91 -36.28 20.62 12.80
C ASP A 91 -36.54 19.33 12.02
N VAL A 92 -37.30 18.39 12.61
CA VAL A 92 -37.75 17.17 11.93
C VAL A 92 -38.60 17.47 10.69
N GLY A 93 -39.24 18.64 10.64
CA GLY A 93 -40.01 19.14 9.50
C GLY A 93 -39.17 19.78 8.40
N ALA A 94 -37.85 19.90 8.55
CA ALA A 94 -37.00 20.49 7.53
C ALA A 94 -37.09 19.74 6.19
N VAL A 95 -37.09 20.48 5.08
CA VAL A 95 -37.21 19.93 3.71
C VAL A 95 -35.93 19.17 3.29
N VAL A 96 -34.79 19.55 3.87
CA VAL A 96 -33.48 18.94 3.62
C VAL A 96 -33.01 18.21 4.87
N ALA A 97 -32.46 17.01 4.71
CA ALA A 97 -31.76 16.30 5.76
C ALA A 97 -30.30 16.00 5.40
N CYS A 98 -29.42 16.05 6.40
CA CYS A 98 -28.03 15.62 6.33
C CYS A 98 -27.86 14.34 7.15
N HIS A 99 -27.45 13.27 6.47
CA HIS A 99 -27.24 11.96 7.04
C HIS A 99 -25.75 11.63 7.03
N LEU A 100 -25.14 11.57 8.22
CA LEU A 100 -23.74 11.23 8.43
C LEU A 100 -23.58 9.82 9.00
N HIS A 101 -22.35 9.33 9.12
CA HIS A 101 -22.11 7.95 9.57
C HIS A 101 -22.26 7.80 11.09
N ASN A 102 -21.35 8.41 11.86
CA ASN A 102 -21.37 8.37 13.31
C ASN A 102 -20.64 9.60 13.87
N PRO A 103 -21.04 10.11 15.04
CA PRO A 103 -20.26 11.13 15.72
C PRO A 103 -19.00 10.49 16.29
N THR A 104 -17.90 11.24 16.34
CA THR A 104 -16.65 10.80 16.99
C THR A 104 -16.44 11.50 18.33
N PHE A 105 -15.42 11.08 19.07
CA PHE A 105 -14.97 11.78 20.28
C PHE A 105 -14.35 13.15 19.97
N TYR A 106 -14.02 13.43 18.70
CA TYR A 106 -13.33 14.66 18.29
C TYR A 106 -14.28 15.86 18.28
N ALA A 107 -14.63 16.34 19.48
CA ALA A 107 -15.32 17.59 19.76
C ALA A 107 -14.73 18.24 21.02
N LYS A 108 -14.88 19.57 21.18
CA LYS A 108 -14.46 20.25 22.42
C LYS A 108 -15.22 19.71 23.63
N ASP A 109 -16.52 19.47 23.47
CA ASP A 109 -17.34 18.75 24.45
C ASP A 109 -17.82 17.42 23.84
N PRO A 110 -17.14 16.30 24.14
CA PRO A 110 -17.55 14.98 23.67
C PRO A 110 -18.82 14.46 24.36
N TYR A 111 -19.34 15.12 25.39
CA TYR A 111 -20.60 14.75 26.05
C TYR A 111 -21.79 15.54 25.53
N CYS A 112 -21.58 16.43 24.56
CA CYS A 112 -22.66 17.09 23.85
C CYS A 112 -23.55 16.02 23.20
N LYS A 113 -24.83 16.03 23.57
CA LYS A 113 -25.81 15.02 23.18
C LYS A 113 -26.46 15.29 21.83
N GLU A 114 -26.00 16.27 21.07
CA GLU A 114 -26.58 16.64 19.78
C GLU A 114 -25.58 16.42 18.64
N THR A 115 -26.08 15.92 17.51
CA THR A 115 -25.27 15.66 16.31
C THR A 115 -24.57 16.94 15.84
N GLU A 116 -25.24 18.09 15.86
CA GLU A 116 -24.67 19.36 15.43
C GLU A 116 -23.73 19.98 16.49
N THR A 117 -22.57 19.37 16.68
CA THR A 117 -21.52 19.96 17.52
C THR A 117 -20.54 20.79 16.67
N LYS A 118 -20.66 22.12 16.66
CA LYS A 118 -19.81 23.02 15.83
C LYS A 118 -18.31 22.97 16.11
N SER A 119 -17.89 22.42 17.25
CA SER A 119 -16.47 22.18 17.54
C SER A 119 -15.89 20.96 16.85
N ASN A 120 -16.73 20.06 16.33
CA ASN A 120 -16.31 18.94 15.51
C ASN A 120 -16.00 19.46 14.08
N PRO A 121 -14.81 19.19 13.53
CA PRO A 121 -14.40 19.66 12.20
C PRO A 121 -15.36 19.30 11.07
N THR A 122 -15.85 18.06 11.05
CA THR A 122 -16.75 17.55 10.01
C THR A 122 -18.08 18.29 10.04
N ILE A 123 -18.70 18.42 11.22
CA ILE A 123 -19.94 19.19 11.40
C ILE A 123 -19.73 20.67 11.09
N GLN A 124 -18.57 21.23 11.45
CA GLN A 124 -18.25 22.62 11.14
C GLN A 124 -18.16 22.86 9.63
N GLN A 125 -17.59 21.93 8.86
CA GLN A 125 -17.58 22.02 7.40
C GLN A 125 -18.98 21.93 6.80
N VAL A 126 -19.83 20.99 7.26
CA VAL A 126 -21.22 20.85 6.79
C VAL A 126 -21.99 22.15 7.01
N ASN A 127 -21.82 22.74 8.20
CA ASN A 127 -22.35 24.06 8.54
C ASN A 127 -21.86 25.18 7.62
N GLN A 128 -20.54 25.26 7.38
CA GLN A 128 -19.97 26.30 6.53
C GLN A 128 -20.32 26.15 5.05
N ALA A 129 -20.60 24.93 4.60
CA ALA A 129 -21.16 24.66 3.28
C ALA A 129 -22.62 25.11 3.17
N GLY A 130 -23.28 25.49 4.27
CA GLY A 130 -24.64 26.04 4.30
C GLY A 130 -25.71 25.09 4.83
N PHE A 131 -25.32 23.93 5.38
CA PHE A 131 -26.25 22.93 5.91
C PHE A 131 -26.14 22.87 7.43
N SER A 132 -27.14 23.40 8.14
CA SER A 132 -27.13 23.55 9.60
C SER A 132 -28.46 23.11 10.20
N SER A 133 -28.55 22.97 11.52
CA SER A 133 -29.84 22.68 12.18
C SER A 133 -30.90 23.77 11.98
N GLN A 134 -30.51 24.96 11.52
CA GLN A 134 -31.43 26.07 11.24
C GLN A 134 -32.25 25.87 9.96
N ASN A 135 -31.74 25.09 9.01
CA ASN A 135 -32.36 24.86 7.70
C ASN A 135 -32.41 23.39 7.28
N CYS A 136 -31.80 22.49 8.05
CA CYS A 136 -31.72 21.06 7.78
C CYS A 136 -32.01 20.23 9.04
N PHE A 137 -32.50 19.02 8.83
CA PHE A 137 -32.50 17.97 9.84
C PHE A 137 -31.19 17.19 9.76
N ILE A 138 -30.41 17.10 10.84
CA ILE A 138 -29.09 16.45 10.84
C ILE A 138 -29.12 15.23 11.75
N PHE A 139 -28.76 14.07 11.22
CA PHE A 139 -28.72 12.82 11.98
C PHE A 139 -27.60 11.91 11.52
N ASP A 140 -27.23 10.97 12.38
CA ASP A 140 -26.21 9.96 12.12
C ASP A 140 -26.85 8.59 11.89
N HIS A 141 -26.17 7.76 11.10
CA HIS A 141 -26.52 6.36 10.90
C HIS A 141 -26.36 5.56 12.19
N ILE A 142 -25.27 5.82 12.92
CA ILE A 142 -24.93 5.26 14.22
C ILE A 142 -24.89 6.40 15.24
N CYS A 143 -25.87 6.43 16.13
CA CYS A 143 -26.08 7.51 17.10
C CYS A 143 -25.19 7.42 18.36
N ARG A 144 -24.01 6.81 18.27
CA ARG A 144 -23.04 6.69 19.37
C ARG A 144 -21.71 7.31 18.99
N ARG A 145 -21.12 8.06 19.93
CA ARG A 145 -19.73 8.53 19.81
C ARG A 145 -18.78 7.36 19.95
N ASP A 146 -18.06 7.12 18.86
CA ASP A 146 -17.01 6.12 18.80
C ASP A 146 -16.06 6.45 17.64
N ARG A 147 -14.91 5.77 17.58
CA ARG A 147 -14.06 5.86 16.38
C ARG A 147 -14.76 5.15 15.24
N THR A 148 -14.82 5.80 14.08
CA THR A 148 -15.49 5.22 12.90
C THR A 148 -14.88 3.88 12.51
N GLU A 149 -13.56 3.72 12.63
CA GLU A 149 -12.87 2.45 12.36
C GLU A 149 -13.36 1.34 13.29
N ASP A 150 -13.54 1.65 14.57
CA ASP A 150 -13.95 0.67 15.58
C ASP A 150 -15.41 0.27 15.40
N VAL A 151 -16.29 1.20 15.00
CA VAL A 151 -17.67 0.89 14.62
C VAL A 151 -17.70 -0.12 13.47
N LEU A 152 -16.96 0.16 12.40
CA LEU A 152 -16.92 -0.69 11.22
C LEU A 152 -16.28 -2.05 11.48
N LEU A 153 -15.29 -2.09 12.37
CA LEU A 153 -14.57 -3.32 12.70
C LEU A 153 -15.34 -4.17 13.68
N PHE A 154 -15.92 -3.62 14.75
CA PHE A 154 -16.40 -4.41 15.87
C PHE A 154 -17.91 -4.55 15.95
N TYR A 155 -18.70 -3.54 15.55
CA TYR A 155 -20.13 -3.60 15.76
C TYR A 155 -20.71 -4.75 14.92
N ASN A 156 -21.46 -5.63 15.60
CA ASN A 156 -22.13 -6.75 14.97
C ASN A 156 -23.49 -6.33 14.40
N ASP A 157 -24.14 -7.24 13.67
CA ASP A 157 -25.43 -6.98 13.04
C ASP A 157 -26.54 -6.64 14.05
N GLU A 158 -26.45 -7.15 15.29
CA GLU A 158 -27.41 -6.85 16.36
C GLU A 158 -27.33 -5.37 16.80
N ILE A 159 -26.14 -4.89 17.17
CA ILE A 159 -25.92 -3.50 17.59
C ILE A 159 -26.27 -2.56 16.43
N ILE A 160 -25.75 -2.88 15.24
CA ILE A 160 -26.02 -2.12 14.02
C ILE A 160 -27.53 -2.07 13.72
N GLY A 161 -28.23 -3.19 13.84
CA GLY A 161 -29.67 -3.27 13.59
C GLY A 161 -30.48 -2.36 14.52
N ILE A 162 -30.08 -2.21 15.78
CA ILE A 162 -30.73 -1.28 16.72
C ILE A 162 -30.60 0.18 16.25
N HIS A 163 -29.43 0.57 15.76
CA HIS A 163 -29.21 1.90 15.19
C HIS A 163 -29.99 2.09 13.88
N GLU A 164 -29.96 1.11 12.98
CA GLU A 164 -30.68 1.16 11.71
C GLU A 164 -32.20 1.21 11.90
N ASP A 165 -32.75 0.47 12.86
CA ASP A 165 -34.17 0.53 13.23
C ASP A 165 -34.57 1.96 13.62
N PHE A 166 -33.77 2.59 14.49
CA PHE A 166 -34.01 3.95 14.93
C PHE A 166 -33.88 4.94 13.76
N MET A 167 -32.81 4.84 12.98
CA MET A 167 -32.56 5.69 11.81
C MET A 167 -33.67 5.55 10.76
N LEU A 168 -34.11 4.33 10.42
CA LEU A 168 -35.23 4.09 9.50
C LEU A 168 -36.55 4.64 10.06
N SER A 169 -36.78 4.53 11.37
CA SER A 169 -37.93 5.15 12.03
C SER A 169 -37.90 6.68 11.91
N LEU A 170 -36.72 7.31 12.09
CA LEU A 170 -36.55 8.75 11.85
C LEU A 170 -36.86 9.11 10.39
N ARG A 171 -36.28 8.39 9.41
CA ARG A 171 -36.53 8.64 7.98
C ARG A 171 -38.00 8.58 7.60
N ARG A 172 -38.74 7.61 8.13
CA ARG A 172 -40.18 7.46 7.86
C ARG A 172 -40.99 8.66 8.38
N ARG A 173 -40.48 9.36 9.38
CA ARG A 173 -41.19 10.43 10.11
C ARG A 173 -40.68 11.83 9.79
N MET A 174 -39.47 11.97 9.23
CA MET A 174 -38.91 13.27 8.85
C MET A 174 -39.66 13.89 7.66
N GLY A 175 -39.76 15.22 7.66
CA GLY A 175 -40.32 16.05 6.60
C GLY A 175 -39.42 16.21 5.38
N ALA A 176 -38.20 15.66 5.44
CA ALA A 176 -37.21 15.87 4.40
C ALA A 176 -37.58 15.17 3.09
N LYS A 177 -37.73 15.99 2.05
CA LYS A 177 -37.92 15.56 0.66
C LYS A 177 -36.59 15.38 -0.06
N VAL A 178 -35.52 15.98 0.46
CA VAL A 178 -34.15 15.86 -0.04
C VAL A 178 -33.26 15.37 1.08
N GLU A 179 -32.46 14.36 0.82
CA GLU A 179 -31.49 13.83 1.77
C GLU A 179 -30.09 13.77 1.18
N ILE A 180 -29.16 14.35 1.92
CA ILE A 180 -27.73 14.38 1.58
C ILE A 180 -27.04 13.34 2.46
N CYS A 181 -26.61 12.25 1.85
CA CYS A 181 -25.89 11.17 2.50
C CYS A 181 -24.37 11.40 2.37
N TRP A 182 -23.71 11.65 3.49
CA TRP A 182 -22.29 12.02 3.54
C TRP A 182 -21.39 10.80 3.76
N GLY A 183 -20.58 10.47 2.75
CA GLY A 183 -19.56 9.42 2.85
C GLY A 183 -19.98 8.05 2.32
N ARG A 184 -18.98 7.18 2.14
CA ARG A 184 -19.19 5.87 1.50
C ARG A 184 -20.01 4.93 2.37
N HIS A 185 -19.71 4.87 3.67
CA HIS A 185 -20.37 3.92 4.56
C HIS A 185 -21.88 4.14 4.61
N VAL A 186 -22.32 5.40 4.68
CA VAL A 186 -23.75 5.75 4.58
C VAL A 186 -24.30 5.32 3.22
N ARG A 187 -23.60 5.62 2.11
CA ARG A 187 -24.01 5.22 0.75
C ARG A 187 -24.24 3.72 0.61
N GLU A 188 -23.28 2.90 1.03
CA GLU A 188 -23.35 1.45 0.90
C GLU A 188 -24.49 0.85 1.72
N ARG A 189 -24.70 1.34 2.94
CA ARG A 189 -25.80 0.88 3.79
C ARG A 189 -27.14 1.34 3.24
N MET A 190 -27.27 2.60 2.83
CA MET A 190 -28.50 3.12 2.24
C MET A 190 -28.93 2.35 1.00
N LYS A 191 -28.00 1.99 0.11
CA LYS A 191 -28.29 1.15 -1.06
C LYS A 191 -28.78 -0.26 -0.71
N LYS A 192 -28.50 -0.76 0.50
CA LYS A 192 -29.00 -2.04 0.99
C LYS A 192 -30.36 -1.92 1.70
N LEU A 193 -30.59 -0.81 2.40
CA LEU A 193 -31.74 -0.64 3.30
C LEU A 193 -32.99 -0.10 2.61
N VAL A 194 -32.84 0.69 1.54
CA VAL A 194 -33.98 1.35 0.88
C VAL A 194 -33.92 1.17 -0.64
N ASN A 195 -35.08 1.26 -1.28
CA ASN A 195 -35.20 1.11 -2.72
C ASN A 195 -34.85 2.43 -3.44
N LEU A 196 -33.62 2.50 -3.96
CA LEU A 196 -33.09 3.67 -4.66
C LEU A 196 -33.02 3.41 -6.16
N VAL A 197 -33.70 4.25 -6.93
CA VAL A 197 -33.67 4.24 -8.39
C VAL A 197 -32.80 5.39 -8.89
N PRO A 198 -31.69 5.14 -9.60
CA PRO A 198 -30.87 6.20 -10.16
C PRO A 198 -31.66 7.03 -11.18
N PHE A 199 -31.60 8.35 -11.07
CA PHE A 199 -32.25 9.29 -11.97
C PHE A 199 -31.20 10.27 -12.51
N LYS A 200 -31.09 10.33 -13.83
CA LYS A 200 -30.07 11.12 -14.51
C LYS A 200 -30.61 12.52 -14.77
N LEU A 201 -29.93 13.54 -14.25
CA LEU A 201 -30.18 14.93 -14.61
C LEU A 201 -29.53 15.24 -15.98
N TRP A 202 -29.83 16.40 -16.54
CA TRP A 202 -29.29 16.81 -17.84
C TRP A 202 -28.76 18.24 -17.82
N GLY A 203 -28.27 18.70 -18.98
CA GLY A 203 -27.65 20.00 -19.13
C GLY A 203 -26.47 20.17 -18.19
N ARG A 204 -26.40 21.32 -17.51
CA ARG A 204 -25.28 21.61 -16.58
C ARG A 204 -25.15 20.65 -15.39
N PHE A 205 -26.17 19.84 -15.09
CA PHE A 205 -26.17 18.90 -13.96
C PHE A 205 -26.06 17.43 -14.37
N GLN A 206 -25.72 17.15 -15.64
CA GLN A 206 -25.65 15.78 -16.19
C GLN A 206 -24.75 14.81 -15.40
N ASP A 207 -23.73 15.33 -14.70
CA ASP A 207 -22.76 14.54 -13.94
C ASP A 207 -23.17 14.29 -12.48
N VAL A 208 -24.38 14.72 -12.09
CA VAL A 208 -24.94 14.52 -10.75
C VAL A 208 -25.70 13.21 -10.67
N GLU A 209 -25.25 12.33 -9.77
CA GLU A 209 -25.96 11.09 -9.44
C GLU A 209 -27.08 11.37 -8.44
N LEU A 210 -28.28 11.62 -8.96
CA LEU A 210 -29.50 11.74 -8.17
C LEU A 210 -30.17 10.36 -8.03
N TYR A 211 -30.71 10.04 -6.86
CA TYR A 211 -31.49 8.82 -6.65
C TYR A 211 -32.90 9.18 -6.17
N LEU A 212 -33.88 8.45 -6.67
CA LEU A 212 -35.27 8.50 -6.24
C LEU A 212 -35.52 7.35 -5.28
N GLU A 213 -35.94 7.66 -4.05
CA GLU A 213 -36.38 6.62 -3.12
C GLU A 213 -37.86 6.32 -3.30
N LEU A 214 -38.18 5.05 -3.60
CA LEU A 214 -39.53 4.59 -3.84
C LEU A 214 -40.01 3.64 -2.75
N GLU A 215 -41.23 3.86 -2.26
CA GLU A 215 -41.95 2.91 -1.42
C GLU A 215 -43.20 2.46 -2.17
N GLY A 216 -43.18 1.22 -2.68
CA GLY A 216 -44.16 0.77 -3.67
C GLY A 216 -44.08 1.62 -4.94
N GLN A 217 -45.18 2.26 -5.31
CA GLN A 217 -45.26 3.17 -6.47
C GLN A 217 -45.14 4.66 -6.09
N ARG A 218 -44.80 4.96 -4.83
CA ARG A 218 -44.76 6.33 -4.33
C ARG A 218 -43.33 6.83 -4.21
N LEU A 219 -43.08 8.02 -4.75
CA LEU A 219 -41.84 8.75 -4.50
C LEU A 219 -41.85 9.34 -3.08
N ILE A 220 -40.82 9.01 -2.32
CA ILE A 220 -40.68 9.41 -0.92
C ILE A 220 -39.70 10.57 -0.78
N ARG A 221 -38.55 10.51 -1.43
CA ARG A 221 -37.51 11.54 -1.35
C ARG A 221 -36.47 11.43 -2.47
N PHE A 222 -35.77 12.54 -2.69
CA PHE A 222 -34.54 12.60 -3.45
C PHE A 222 -33.36 12.30 -2.52
N VAL A 223 -32.45 11.41 -2.95
CA VAL A 223 -31.24 11.05 -2.21
C VAL A 223 -30.02 11.40 -3.05
N ILE A 224 -29.10 12.16 -2.46
CA ILE A 224 -27.85 12.58 -3.10
C ILE A 224 -26.69 12.09 -2.23
N PHE A 225 -25.77 11.34 -2.83
CA PHE A 225 -24.58 10.87 -2.15
C PHE A 225 -23.39 11.78 -2.42
N VAL A 226 -22.80 12.31 -1.36
CA VAL A 226 -21.66 13.21 -1.44
C VAL A 226 -20.45 12.63 -0.70
N ALA A 227 -19.25 13.13 -0.99
CA ALA A 227 -18.05 12.73 -0.25
C ALA A 227 -18.15 13.17 1.21
N HIS A 228 -17.57 12.38 2.12
CA HIS A 228 -17.53 12.72 3.53
C HIS A 228 -16.72 14.02 3.73
N PRO A 229 -17.11 14.96 4.62
CA PRO A 229 -16.41 16.24 4.75
C PRO A 229 -14.90 16.10 5.07
N GLN A 230 -14.53 15.05 5.82
CA GLN A 230 -13.14 14.72 6.14
C GLN A 230 -12.26 14.44 4.91
N PHE A 231 -12.85 14.01 3.79
CA PHE A 231 -12.13 13.80 2.52
C PHE A 231 -11.38 15.07 2.06
N PHE A 232 -11.92 16.25 2.40
CA PHE A 232 -11.37 17.53 1.96
C PHE A 232 -10.29 18.10 2.88
N PHE A 233 -9.96 17.46 4.03
CA PHE A 233 -8.98 18.01 4.98
C PHE A 233 -7.52 17.91 4.53
N TYR A 234 -7.18 16.94 3.68
CA TYR A 234 -5.78 16.50 3.51
C TYR A 234 -5.12 17.00 2.24
N HIS A 235 -5.78 17.89 1.50
CA HIS A 235 -5.25 18.46 0.27
C HIS A 235 -4.82 19.91 0.49
N GLY A 236 -3.56 20.22 0.13
CA GLY A 236 -3.01 21.56 0.21
C GLY A 236 -3.81 22.56 -0.64
N PHE A 237 -3.76 23.85 -0.31
CA PHE A 237 -4.39 24.88 -1.14
C PHE A 237 -3.51 25.31 -2.31
N PHE A 238 -2.20 25.36 -2.09
CA PHE A 238 -1.21 25.92 -3.04
C PHE A 238 -0.33 24.85 -3.69
N THR A 239 -0.53 23.57 -3.36
CA THR A 239 0.18 22.46 -4.01
C THR A 239 -0.46 22.20 -5.38
N GLU A 240 0.33 21.80 -6.38
CA GLU A 240 -0.18 21.48 -7.72
C GLU A 240 -1.29 20.41 -7.66
N ASN A 241 -1.06 19.36 -6.85
CA ASN A 241 -2.06 18.33 -6.55
C ASN A 241 -3.32 18.90 -5.91
N GLY A 242 -3.17 19.82 -4.95
CA GLY A 242 -4.27 20.48 -4.28
C GLY A 242 -5.12 21.35 -5.20
N VAL A 243 -4.48 22.08 -6.13
CA VAL A 243 -5.16 22.86 -7.16
C VAL A 243 -5.96 21.94 -8.09
N ARG A 244 -5.34 20.85 -8.56
CA ARG A 244 -6.01 19.86 -9.42
C ARG A 244 -7.18 19.19 -8.70
N PHE A 245 -6.98 18.77 -7.45
CA PHE A 245 -8.03 18.17 -6.62
C PHE A 245 -9.24 19.09 -6.46
N ARG A 246 -9.01 20.41 -6.29
CA ARG A 246 -10.10 21.39 -6.21
C ARG A 246 -10.87 21.52 -7.51
N ALA A 247 -10.15 21.60 -8.63
CA ALA A 247 -10.73 21.71 -9.97
C ALA A 247 -11.50 20.44 -10.41
N THR A 248 -11.30 19.30 -9.73
CA THR A 248 -11.99 18.04 -10.03
C THR A 248 -12.98 17.65 -8.92
N SER A 249 -12.47 17.13 -7.80
CA SER A 249 -13.26 16.51 -6.74
C SER A 249 -14.06 17.53 -5.94
N ALA A 250 -13.48 18.69 -5.62
CA ALA A 250 -14.17 19.73 -4.86
C ALA A 250 -15.27 20.41 -5.69
N LYS A 251 -14.98 20.73 -6.95
CA LYS A 251 -15.98 21.21 -7.91
C LYS A 251 -17.15 20.24 -8.06
N LYS A 252 -16.87 18.94 -8.20
CA LYS A 252 -17.92 17.90 -8.27
C LYS A 252 -18.76 17.88 -6.99
N GLN A 253 -18.14 17.98 -5.82
CA GLN A 253 -18.85 18.06 -4.54
C GLN A 253 -19.79 19.27 -4.49
N ASP A 254 -19.30 20.46 -4.86
CA ASP A 254 -20.10 21.68 -4.85
C ASP A 254 -21.28 21.61 -5.85
N LEU A 255 -21.10 20.96 -7.00
CA LEU A 255 -22.18 20.72 -7.95
C LEU A 255 -23.31 19.87 -7.33
N TYR A 256 -22.97 18.81 -6.59
CA TYR A 256 -23.96 17.94 -5.95
C TYR A 256 -24.71 18.68 -4.83
N LEU A 257 -24.00 19.48 -4.03
CA LEU A 257 -24.61 20.29 -2.97
C LEU A 257 -25.47 21.42 -3.54
N THR A 258 -25.09 21.98 -4.70
CA THR A 258 -25.92 22.93 -5.43
C THR A 258 -27.24 22.31 -5.91
N VAL A 259 -27.22 21.09 -6.43
CA VAL A 259 -28.46 20.38 -6.76
C VAL A 259 -29.29 20.13 -5.51
N ALA A 260 -28.69 19.64 -4.42
CA ALA A 260 -29.40 19.37 -3.17
C ALA A 260 -30.07 20.63 -2.59
N SER A 261 -29.36 21.76 -2.58
CA SER A 261 -29.89 23.04 -2.10
C SER A 261 -31.04 23.56 -2.96
N LYS A 262 -30.93 23.44 -4.29
CA LYS A 262 -32.01 23.81 -5.22
C LYS A 262 -33.26 22.96 -5.06
N LEU A 263 -33.10 21.63 -5.00
CA LEU A 263 -34.22 20.72 -4.72
C LEU A 263 -34.86 21.05 -3.36
N GLY A 264 -34.04 21.41 -2.37
CA GLY A 264 -34.48 21.71 -1.01
C GLY A 264 -35.05 23.11 -0.79
N GLY A 265 -34.91 24.01 -1.78
CA GLY A 265 -35.28 25.43 -1.63
C GLY A 265 -34.48 26.16 -0.53
N ILE A 266 -33.22 25.77 -0.30
CA ILE A 266 -32.36 26.40 0.72
C ILE A 266 -31.19 27.16 0.09
N ALA A 267 -30.80 28.25 0.74
CA ALA A 267 -29.61 29.00 0.35
C ALA A 267 -28.35 28.37 0.92
N ILE A 268 -27.36 28.13 0.06
CA ILE A 268 -26.03 27.66 0.45
C ILE A 268 -24.95 28.56 -0.14
N ARG A 269 -23.74 28.44 0.42
CA ARG A 269 -22.57 29.09 -0.13
C ARG A 269 -22.10 28.33 -1.37
N GLN A 270 -22.16 28.97 -2.53
CA GLN A 270 -21.70 28.38 -3.79
C GLN A 270 -20.18 28.17 -3.78
N ASP A 271 -19.73 27.14 -4.49
CA ASP A 271 -18.32 26.80 -4.72
C ASP A 271 -17.49 26.72 -3.43
N PHE A 272 -18.10 26.24 -2.34
CA PHE A 272 -17.48 26.22 -1.02
C PHE A 272 -16.23 25.36 -0.99
N TYR A 273 -16.31 24.10 -1.43
CA TYR A 273 -15.17 23.19 -1.40
C TYR A 273 -14.09 23.58 -2.41
N GLU A 274 -14.49 24.05 -3.59
CA GLU A 274 -13.58 24.47 -4.66
C GLU A 274 -12.78 25.71 -4.24
N THR A 275 -13.46 26.78 -3.81
CA THR A 275 -12.83 28.11 -3.70
C THR A 275 -12.60 28.61 -2.27
N ILE A 276 -13.43 28.19 -1.31
CA ILE A 276 -13.47 28.81 0.03
C ILE A 276 -12.83 27.92 1.09
N HIS A 277 -13.08 26.62 1.06
CA HIS A 277 -12.74 25.67 2.11
C HIS A 277 -11.24 25.68 2.46
N ARG A 278 -10.92 25.99 3.74
CA ARG A 278 -9.55 26.04 4.28
C ARG A 278 -9.38 25.01 5.42
N PRO A 279 -8.77 23.85 5.14
CA PRO A 279 -8.60 22.77 6.13
C PRO A 279 -7.92 23.19 7.45
N ALA A 280 -6.95 24.10 7.39
CA ALA A 280 -6.12 24.48 8.53
C ALA A 280 -6.86 25.26 9.64
N LEU A 281 -8.13 25.63 9.42
CA LEU A 281 -8.91 26.44 10.36
C LEU A 281 -9.85 25.61 11.27
N TYR A 282 -9.96 24.30 11.04
CA TYR A 282 -10.89 23.46 11.80
C TYR A 282 -10.22 22.82 13.04
N GLY A 283 -10.90 22.88 14.19
CA GLY A 283 -10.65 21.96 15.30
C GLY A 283 -9.27 22.01 15.96
N GLN A 284 -8.74 23.20 16.28
CA GLN A 284 -7.57 23.30 17.15
C GLN A 284 -7.92 22.87 18.58
N PHE A 285 -7.43 21.71 19.00
CA PHE A 285 -7.61 21.20 20.36
C PHE A 285 -6.45 21.63 21.26
N THR A 286 -6.83 22.14 22.43
CA THR A 286 -5.88 22.29 23.54
C THR A 286 -5.38 20.92 23.97
N ARG A 287 -4.33 20.90 24.80
CA ARG A 287 -3.81 19.65 25.37
C ARG A 287 -4.89 18.92 26.19
N GLU A 288 -5.66 19.66 26.98
CA GLU A 288 -6.74 19.13 27.81
C GLU A 288 -7.81 18.41 26.99
N HIS A 289 -8.26 19.01 25.86
CA HIS A 289 -9.21 18.35 24.96
C HIS A 289 -8.66 17.02 24.42
N ARG A 290 -7.39 16.98 24.03
CA ARG A 290 -6.73 15.75 23.55
C ARG A 290 -6.64 14.68 24.63
N GLU A 291 -6.36 15.07 25.88
CA GLU A 291 -6.33 14.13 27.01
C GLU A 291 -7.69 13.52 27.29
N ILE A 292 -8.78 14.28 27.13
CA ILE A 292 -10.16 13.77 27.25
C ILE A 292 -10.46 12.77 26.12
N VAL A 293 -10.15 13.14 24.87
CA VAL A 293 -10.38 12.25 23.70
C VAL A 293 -9.61 10.95 23.85
N ASN A 294 -8.31 11.00 24.15
CA ASN A 294 -7.49 9.80 24.32
C ASN A 294 -8.02 8.89 25.42
N ARG A 295 -8.55 9.46 26.51
CA ARG A 295 -9.17 8.69 27.59
C ARG A 295 -10.44 7.98 27.12
N LEU A 296 -11.32 8.69 26.42
CA LEU A 296 -12.55 8.12 25.88
C LEU A 296 -12.28 7.03 24.84
N GLU A 297 -11.26 7.21 24.00
CA GLU A 297 -10.81 6.19 23.04
C GLU A 297 -10.25 4.96 23.76
N ALA A 298 -9.44 5.14 24.81
CA ALA A 298 -8.92 4.02 25.61
C ALA A 298 -10.04 3.28 26.36
N ASP A 299 -11.03 4.00 26.89
CA ASP A 299 -12.20 3.41 27.55
C ASP A 299 -13.03 2.60 26.55
N ALA A 300 -13.26 3.14 25.34
CA ALA A 300 -13.98 2.46 24.27
C ALA A 300 -13.24 1.20 23.78
N ASP A 301 -11.92 1.28 23.59
CA ASP A 301 -11.09 0.13 23.19
C ASP A 301 -11.15 -0.99 24.25
N SER A 302 -11.03 -0.65 25.53
CA SER A 302 -11.17 -1.60 26.65
C SER A 302 -12.55 -2.26 26.66
N GLN A 303 -13.61 -1.49 26.43
CA GLN A 303 -14.98 -1.97 26.28
C GLN A 303 -15.11 -2.94 25.09
N LEU A 304 -14.57 -2.61 23.93
CA LEU A 304 -14.61 -3.46 22.74
C LEU A 304 -13.82 -4.76 22.92
N LYS A 305 -12.65 -4.69 23.58
CA LYS A 305 -11.86 -5.87 23.94
C LYS A 305 -12.62 -6.83 24.84
N LYS A 306 -13.40 -6.29 25.79
CA LYS A 306 -14.26 -7.09 26.67
C LYS A 306 -15.47 -7.68 25.94
N ALA A 307 -16.12 -6.92 25.06
CA ALA A 307 -17.28 -7.37 24.29
C ALA A 307 -16.93 -8.42 23.22
N PHE A 308 -15.76 -8.26 22.57
CA PHE A 308 -15.36 -9.08 21.42
C PHE A 308 -13.96 -9.70 21.58
N PRO A 309 -13.70 -10.47 22.65
CA PRO A 309 -12.36 -10.92 23.00
C PRO A 309 -11.72 -11.78 21.90
N GLN A 310 -12.51 -12.63 21.22
CA GLN A 310 -12.02 -13.48 20.14
C GLN A 310 -11.62 -12.67 18.90
N LYS A 311 -12.44 -11.69 18.50
CA LYS A 311 -12.17 -10.83 17.34
C LYS A 311 -10.99 -9.92 17.60
N TYR A 312 -10.89 -9.39 18.83
CA TYR A 312 -9.75 -8.59 19.27
C TYR A 312 -8.47 -9.42 19.26
N HIS A 313 -8.51 -10.66 19.79
CA HIS A 313 -7.36 -11.57 19.75
C HIS A 313 -6.95 -11.93 18.31
N GLN A 314 -7.90 -12.15 17.40
CA GLN A 314 -7.60 -12.38 15.98
C GLN A 314 -6.92 -11.18 15.33
N LEU A 315 -7.34 -9.96 15.66
CA LEU A 315 -6.68 -8.73 15.19
C LEU A 315 -5.27 -8.59 15.79
N GLU A 316 -5.10 -8.84 17.09
CA GLU A 316 -3.79 -8.88 17.74
C GLU A 316 -2.87 -9.90 17.05
N LEU A 317 -3.33 -11.13 16.79
CA LEU A 317 -2.57 -12.16 16.06
C LEU A 317 -2.25 -11.75 14.63
N ALA A 318 -3.18 -11.10 13.92
CA ALA A 318 -2.95 -10.58 12.58
C ALA A 318 -1.92 -9.44 12.58
N MET A 319 -1.86 -8.66 13.66
CA MET A 319 -0.86 -7.62 13.88
C MET A 319 0.48 -8.20 14.37
N GLU A 320 0.49 -9.29 15.13
CA GLU A 320 1.69 -10.01 15.59
C GLU A 320 2.35 -10.85 14.49
N GLY A 321 1.57 -11.27 13.48
CA GLY A 321 2.09 -11.83 12.22
C GLY A 321 2.83 -10.81 11.34
N ILE A 322 2.77 -9.52 11.71
CA ILE A 322 3.63 -8.45 11.20
C ILE A 322 4.76 -8.29 12.23
N PRO A 323 6.04 -8.51 11.89
CA PRO A 323 7.11 -8.50 12.87
C PRO A 323 7.33 -7.09 13.43
N TYR A 324 6.61 -6.74 14.49
CA TYR A 324 6.79 -5.52 15.25
C TYR A 324 7.81 -5.76 16.36
N LYS A 325 9.11 -5.66 16.04
CA LYS A 325 10.15 -5.58 17.06
C LYS A 325 10.48 -4.13 17.38
N LYS A 326 10.05 -3.70 18.57
CA LYS A 326 10.59 -2.54 19.28
C LYS A 326 12.10 -2.74 19.52
N ASN A 327 12.82 -1.63 19.37
CA ASN A 327 14.21 -1.36 19.72
C ASN A 327 15.27 -1.96 18.78
N TYR A 328 15.85 -1.13 17.91
CA TYR A 328 17.20 -0.55 18.09
C TYR A 328 17.38 0.65 17.13
N GLY A 329 17.99 1.72 17.65
CA GLY A 329 18.61 2.90 17.02
C GLY A 329 18.27 3.31 15.58
N ASP A 330 17.81 4.56 15.45
CA ASP A 330 18.01 5.44 14.29
C ASP A 330 17.38 5.10 12.93
N LEU A 331 16.17 4.50 12.91
CA LEU A 331 15.30 4.64 11.75
C LEU A 331 13.88 5.08 12.16
N THR A 332 13.66 6.38 12.16
CA THR A 332 12.41 7.13 12.37
C THR A 332 11.32 6.86 11.32
N ILE A 333 11.36 5.73 10.61
CA ILE A 333 10.55 5.45 9.42
C ILE A 333 9.30 4.61 9.76
N SER A 334 9.34 3.81 10.83
CA SER A 334 8.25 2.86 11.16
C SER A 334 7.03 3.52 11.81
N THR A 335 7.22 4.54 12.64
CA THR A 335 6.12 5.17 13.38
C THR A 335 5.34 6.15 12.48
N THR A 336 6.05 6.89 11.63
CA THR A 336 5.50 7.96 10.79
C THR A 336 4.58 7.42 9.69
N CYS A 337 4.93 6.28 9.08
CA CYS A 337 4.15 5.69 8.00
C CYS A 337 2.82 5.08 8.50
N LEU A 338 2.86 4.32 9.60
CA LEU A 338 1.65 3.77 10.24
C LEU A 338 0.78 4.88 10.85
N ASP A 339 1.38 5.91 11.45
CA ASP A 339 0.64 7.09 11.91
C ASP A 339 0.02 7.85 10.74
N LEU A 340 0.73 8.03 9.62
CA LEU A 340 0.17 8.61 8.39
C LEU A 340 -1.01 7.80 7.89
N PHE A 341 -0.88 6.46 7.79
CA PHE A 341 -1.95 5.56 7.34
C PHE A 341 -3.17 5.52 8.29
N SER A 342 -2.95 5.66 9.60
CA SER A 342 -4.02 5.74 10.60
C SER A 342 -4.79 7.07 10.55
N ARG A 343 -4.17 8.11 9.97
CA ARG A 343 -4.74 9.46 9.83
C ARG A 343 -5.37 9.72 8.46
N LEU A 344 -5.28 8.78 7.52
CA LEU A 344 -5.91 8.93 6.20
C LEU A 344 -7.44 8.84 6.32
N PRO A 345 -8.21 9.71 5.65
CA PRO A 345 -9.67 9.64 5.65
C PRO A 345 -10.16 8.41 4.87
N ASP A 346 -11.47 8.16 4.98
CA ASP A 346 -12.26 7.11 4.32
C ASP A 346 -11.56 6.54 3.06
N LYS A 347 -10.98 5.33 3.23
CA LYS A 347 -9.95 4.66 2.40
C LYS A 347 -10.46 4.21 1.02
N SER A 348 -11.50 4.86 0.53
CA SER A 348 -12.39 4.33 -0.50
C SER A 348 -12.61 5.25 -1.71
N PHE A 349 -12.21 6.52 -1.61
CA PHE A 349 -12.36 7.51 -2.68
C PHE A 349 -11.11 7.66 -3.55
N ILE A 350 -10.01 6.98 -3.21
CA ILE A 350 -8.75 7.07 -3.95
C ILE A 350 -8.74 5.96 -4.99
N SER A 351 -9.10 6.35 -6.21
CA SER A 351 -9.11 5.57 -7.43
C SER A 351 -7.97 5.98 -8.37
N GLU A 352 -7.52 7.23 -8.28
CA GLU A 352 -6.51 7.84 -9.12
C GLU A 352 -5.35 8.43 -8.31
N TRP A 353 -4.17 8.56 -8.94
CA TRP A 353 -2.94 9.02 -8.27
C TRP A 353 -3.08 10.41 -7.62
N HIS A 354 -3.77 11.33 -8.30
CA HIS A 354 -3.97 12.71 -7.84
C HIS A 354 -4.95 12.83 -6.66
N GLU A 355 -5.64 11.75 -6.30
CA GLU A 355 -6.54 11.70 -5.15
C GLU A 355 -5.78 11.28 -3.87
N ILE A 356 -4.53 10.83 -4.00
CA ILE A 356 -3.68 10.47 -2.86
C ILE A 356 -3.32 11.73 -2.07
N PRO A 357 -3.48 11.74 -0.73
CA PRO A 357 -3.10 12.88 0.10
C PRO A 357 -1.62 13.27 -0.06
N ASP A 358 -1.35 14.58 -0.14
CA ASP A 358 -0.01 15.13 -0.35
C ASP A 358 1.04 14.58 0.62
N PRO A 359 0.78 14.43 1.94
CA PRO A 359 1.76 13.87 2.87
C PRO A 359 2.17 12.42 2.53
N LEU A 360 1.26 11.66 1.92
CA LEU A 360 1.52 10.27 1.52
C LEU A 360 2.29 10.20 0.21
N VAL A 361 1.97 11.08 -0.75
CA VAL A 361 2.76 11.24 -1.99
C VAL A 361 4.19 11.68 -1.65
N GLU A 362 4.33 12.66 -0.77
CA GLU A 362 5.63 13.14 -0.30
C GLU A 362 6.42 12.02 0.40
N TRP A 363 5.76 11.25 1.28
CA TRP A 363 6.38 10.09 1.91
C TRP A 363 6.88 9.07 0.86
N ILE A 364 6.07 8.72 -0.14
CA ILE A 364 6.48 7.80 -1.23
C ILE A 364 7.70 8.36 -1.98
N HIS A 365 7.66 9.64 -2.37
CA HIS A 365 8.75 10.29 -3.11
C HIS A 365 10.07 10.33 -2.33
N GLN A 366 10.02 10.45 -1.00
CA GLN A 366 11.19 10.46 -0.14
C GLN A 366 11.87 9.09 0.02
N GLN A 367 11.19 7.98 -0.34
CA GLN A 367 11.76 6.64 -0.17
C GLN A 367 12.65 6.27 -1.36
N ALA A 368 13.98 6.25 -1.15
CA ALA A 368 14.94 5.89 -2.20
C ALA A 368 14.70 4.49 -2.82
N GLY A 369 14.12 3.54 -2.05
CA GLY A 369 13.80 2.19 -2.56
C GLY A 369 12.43 2.08 -3.23
N LEU A 370 11.68 3.18 -3.35
CA LEU A 370 10.46 3.32 -4.15
C LEU A 370 10.72 4.16 -5.40
N GLN A 371 11.89 3.96 -6.01
CA GLN A 371 12.31 4.63 -7.23
C GLN A 371 12.63 3.62 -8.33
N VAL A 372 12.43 4.02 -9.58
CA VAL A 372 12.88 3.28 -10.77
C VAL A 372 13.78 4.22 -11.56
N ASP A 373 15.01 3.79 -11.84
CA ASP A 373 16.00 4.63 -12.52
C ASP A 373 16.22 5.99 -11.81
N GLN A 374 16.20 5.97 -10.48
CA GLN A 374 16.32 7.11 -9.55
C GLN A 374 15.22 8.18 -9.71
N LYS A 375 14.10 7.81 -10.35
CA LYS A 375 12.90 8.64 -10.42
C LYS A 375 11.86 8.12 -9.43
N PRO A 376 11.26 9.00 -8.61
CA PRO A 376 10.19 8.61 -7.72
C PRO A 376 8.97 8.15 -8.52
N ILE A 377 8.24 7.20 -7.96
CA ILE A 377 6.93 6.78 -8.46
C ILE A 377 6.00 8.01 -8.47
N SER A 378 5.40 8.30 -9.61
CA SER A 378 4.64 9.52 -9.88
C SER A 378 3.27 9.26 -10.49
N SER A 379 2.89 7.99 -10.65
CA SER A 379 1.63 7.58 -11.27
C SER A 379 1.05 6.31 -10.65
N LYS A 380 -0.24 6.10 -10.89
CA LYS A 380 -0.99 4.90 -10.47
C LYS A 380 -0.36 3.61 -11.03
N ASP A 381 0.03 3.61 -12.30
CA ASP A 381 0.62 2.44 -12.96
C ASP A 381 2.01 2.12 -12.42
N GLU A 382 2.81 3.14 -12.12
CA GLU A 382 4.12 2.97 -11.47
C GLU A 382 3.96 2.44 -10.04
N LEU A 383 2.94 2.90 -9.31
CA LEU A 383 2.65 2.42 -7.97
C LEU A 383 2.18 0.95 -7.97
N LEU A 384 1.28 0.59 -8.89
CA LEU A 384 0.87 -0.81 -9.11
C LEU A 384 2.08 -1.67 -9.50
N THR A 385 2.97 -1.13 -10.33
CA THR A 385 4.22 -1.79 -10.70
C THR A 385 5.11 -2.02 -9.47
N ALA A 386 5.27 -1.03 -8.60
CA ALA A 386 6.02 -1.15 -7.36
C ALA A 386 5.38 -2.16 -6.39
N PHE A 387 4.05 -2.20 -6.31
CA PHE A 387 3.29 -3.21 -5.57
C PHE A 387 3.66 -4.62 -6.01
N TYR A 388 3.63 -4.89 -7.32
CA TYR A 388 4.06 -6.19 -7.86
C TYR A 388 5.53 -6.48 -7.55
N PHE A 389 6.41 -5.48 -7.62
CA PHE A 389 7.82 -5.63 -7.26
C PHE A 389 8.06 -5.93 -5.78
N LEU A 390 7.20 -5.48 -4.90
CA LEU A 390 7.33 -5.67 -3.46
C LEU A 390 6.61 -6.93 -2.96
N SER A 391 5.58 -7.39 -3.67
CA SER A 391 4.72 -8.51 -3.29
C SER A 391 5.47 -9.82 -2.97
N PRO A 392 5.01 -10.60 -1.97
CA PRO A 392 5.48 -11.95 -1.74
C PRO A 392 5.22 -12.87 -2.95
N ALA A 393 6.09 -13.87 -3.11
CA ALA A 393 5.82 -15.00 -4.00
C ALA A 393 4.48 -15.64 -3.58
N ASN A 394 3.52 -15.77 -4.51
CA ASN A 394 2.13 -16.26 -4.32
C ASN A 394 1.06 -15.19 -4.05
N TYR A 395 1.38 -13.90 -4.09
CA TYR A 395 0.33 -12.89 -4.06
C TYR A 395 -0.43 -12.89 -5.40
N GLY A 396 -1.65 -13.45 -5.42
CA GLY A 396 -2.48 -13.53 -6.62
C GLY A 396 -2.83 -12.15 -7.19
N GLN A 397 -3.16 -12.09 -8.48
CA GLN A 397 -3.72 -10.88 -9.09
C GLN A 397 -5.15 -10.69 -8.61
N SER A 398 -5.32 -10.09 -7.43
CA SER A 398 -6.61 -9.56 -7.00
C SER A 398 -6.79 -8.14 -7.52
N HIS A 399 -8.01 -7.79 -7.96
CA HIS A 399 -8.39 -6.40 -8.16
C HIS A 399 -8.38 -5.68 -6.81
N GLU A 400 -7.25 -5.09 -6.45
CA GLU A 400 -7.12 -4.28 -5.25
C GLU A 400 -7.48 -2.83 -5.51
N SER A 401 -8.11 -2.18 -4.54
CA SER A 401 -8.26 -0.73 -4.58
C SER A 401 -6.89 -0.06 -4.50
N LEU A 402 -6.77 1.13 -5.10
CA LEU A 402 -5.51 1.89 -5.08
C LEU A 402 -5.02 2.14 -3.64
N MET A 403 -5.92 2.34 -2.69
CA MET A 403 -5.55 2.44 -1.27
C MET A 403 -4.92 1.19 -0.70
N HIS A 404 -5.47 0.04 -1.02
CA HIS A 404 -4.92 -1.23 -0.56
C HIS A 404 -3.51 -1.43 -1.13
N VAL A 405 -3.32 -1.04 -2.40
CA VAL A 405 -2.01 -1.02 -3.07
C VAL A 405 -1.03 -0.08 -2.34
N ILE A 406 -1.42 1.16 -2.01
CA ILE A 406 -0.53 2.11 -1.31
C ILE A 406 -0.11 1.57 0.06
N VAL A 407 -1.07 1.05 0.84
CA VAL A 407 -0.81 0.49 2.17
C VAL A 407 0.14 -0.70 2.08
N LYS A 408 -0.08 -1.62 1.13
CA LYS A 408 0.80 -2.78 0.94
C LYS A 408 2.18 -2.40 0.43
N VAL A 409 2.28 -1.44 -0.48
CA VAL A 409 3.57 -0.89 -0.90
C VAL A 409 4.32 -0.35 0.32
N GLY A 410 3.66 0.43 1.18
CA GLY A 410 4.26 0.94 2.41
C GLY A 410 4.73 -0.16 3.36
N ILE A 411 3.85 -1.11 3.70
CA ILE A 411 4.15 -2.23 4.60
C ILE A 411 5.29 -3.10 4.04
N TRP A 412 5.21 -3.50 2.77
CA TRP A 412 6.22 -4.36 2.16
C TRP A 412 7.56 -3.64 1.96
N TYR A 413 7.53 -2.34 1.66
CA TYR A 413 8.74 -1.53 1.63
C TYR A 413 9.43 -1.54 3.00
N ILE A 414 8.70 -1.17 4.07
CA ILE A 414 9.24 -1.16 5.44
C ILE A 414 9.76 -2.55 5.82
N THR A 415 9.00 -3.60 5.52
CA THR A 415 9.40 -4.99 5.79
C THR A 415 10.71 -5.33 5.07
N ARG A 416 10.92 -4.88 3.83
CA ARG A 416 12.17 -5.10 3.10
C ARG A 416 13.34 -4.29 3.65
N VAL A 417 13.11 -3.04 4.04
CA VAL A 417 14.12 -2.19 4.69
C VAL A 417 14.60 -2.82 6.00
N GLN A 418 13.68 -3.34 6.80
CA GLN A 418 13.95 -3.95 8.10
C GLN A 418 14.50 -5.39 8.00
N LYS A 419 14.36 -6.05 6.84
CA LYS A 419 14.77 -7.45 6.66
C LYS A 419 16.29 -7.57 6.81
N LYS A 420 16.73 -8.18 7.91
CA LYS A 420 18.13 -8.56 8.08
C LYS A 420 18.57 -9.43 6.91
N ARG A 421 19.77 -9.15 6.39
CA ARG A 421 20.41 -9.99 5.38
C ARG A 421 20.64 -11.39 5.96
N HIS A 422 20.61 -12.41 5.11
CA HIS A 422 20.68 -13.80 5.54
C HIS A 422 21.98 -14.07 6.33
N GLU A 423 21.87 -14.68 7.50
CA GLU A 423 22.99 -14.85 8.44
C GLU A 423 24.18 -15.60 7.82
N SER A 424 23.92 -16.52 6.88
CA SER A 424 24.95 -17.30 6.21
C SER A 424 25.90 -16.50 5.29
N VAL A 425 25.57 -15.25 4.96
CA VAL A 425 26.36 -14.39 4.06
C VAL A 425 26.65 -13.00 4.62
N VAL A 426 26.08 -12.64 5.77
CA VAL A 426 26.19 -11.28 6.31
C VAL A 426 27.64 -10.90 6.64
N ASP A 427 28.48 -11.87 7.03
CA ASP A 427 29.91 -11.73 7.30
C ASP A 427 30.76 -11.51 6.04
N LEU A 428 30.18 -11.72 4.86
CA LEU A 428 30.84 -11.73 3.55
C LEU A 428 30.43 -10.58 2.62
N ILE A 429 29.61 -9.66 3.13
CA ILE A 429 29.13 -8.51 2.37
C ILE A 429 29.43 -7.21 3.12
N ILE A 430 29.57 -6.13 2.37
CA ILE A 430 29.75 -4.77 2.87
C ILE A 430 28.69 -3.85 2.25
N PRO A 431 28.16 -2.86 2.99
CA PRO A 431 27.23 -1.88 2.41
C PRO A 431 27.94 -1.02 1.36
N GLY A 432 27.22 -0.64 0.31
CA GLY A 432 27.69 0.35 -0.65
C GLY A 432 27.81 1.73 0.00
N ALA A 433 28.89 2.45 -0.30
CA ALA A 433 29.06 3.85 0.06
C ALA A 433 28.76 4.73 -1.15
N ARG A 434 28.34 5.98 -0.93
CA ARG A 434 28.11 6.95 -2.01
C ARG A 434 29.30 7.05 -2.96
N PRO A 435 29.09 7.06 -4.29
CA PRO A 435 27.80 7.09 -5.03
C PRO A 435 27.20 5.69 -5.34
N TYR A 436 27.73 4.63 -4.75
CA TYR A 436 27.38 3.23 -5.03
C TYR A 436 26.40 2.63 -4.00
N ASP A 437 25.84 3.47 -3.13
CA ASP A 437 24.82 3.09 -2.14
C ASP A 437 23.47 2.75 -2.80
N ILE A 438 23.23 3.23 -4.02
CA ILE A 438 22.03 2.94 -4.82
C ILE A 438 22.41 2.28 -6.15
N VAL A 439 21.84 1.11 -6.44
CA VAL A 439 22.07 0.39 -7.71
C VAL A 439 20.77 0.29 -8.51
N ARG A 440 20.78 0.82 -9.73
CA ARG A 440 19.70 0.64 -10.72
C ARG A 440 19.69 -0.80 -11.22
N ARG A 441 18.51 -1.40 -11.37
CA ARG A 441 18.37 -2.83 -11.65
C ARG A 441 17.44 -3.14 -12.81
N LYS A 442 17.65 -4.32 -13.40
CA LYS A 442 16.73 -4.95 -14.34
C LYS A 442 16.55 -6.43 -14.02
N CYS A 443 15.44 -6.99 -14.50
CA CYS A 443 15.21 -8.42 -14.42
C CYS A 443 16.10 -9.16 -15.43
N SER A 444 16.83 -10.18 -14.99
CA SER A 444 17.61 -11.04 -15.89
C SER A 444 16.76 -11.86 -16.87
N LYS A 445 15.48 -12.10 -16.56
CA LYS A 445 14.57 -12.91 -17.37
C LYS A 445 13.84 -12.09 -18.44
N CYS A 446 13.09 -11.06 -18.04
CA CYS A 446 12.32 -10.24 -18.98
C CYS A 446 13.06 -8.98 -19.45
N GLY A 447 14.25 -8.66 -18.92
CA GLY A 447 15.01 -7.47 -19.29
C GLY A 447 14.45 -6.13 -18.76
N GLU A 448 13.21 -6.13 -18.27
CA GLU A 448 12.51 -4.95 -17.80
C GLU A 448 13.15 -4.32 -16.56
N ARG A 449 12.98 -2.99 -16.45
CA ARG A 449 13.37 -2.20 -15.27
C ARG A 449 12.56 -2.61 -14.05
N VAL A 450 13.21 -2.61 -12.89
CA VAL A 450 12.63 -2.89 -11.57
C VAL A 450 13.01 -1.79 -10.58
N LEU A 451 12.46 -1.82 -9.35
CA LEU A 451 12.86 -0.88 -8.29
C LEU A 451 14.38 -0.89 -8.09
N ASP A 452 14.94 0.29 -7.84
CA ASP A 452 16.35 0.42 -7.48
C ASP A 452 16.66 -0.28 -6.15
N ASP A 453 17.90 -0.74 -5.98
CA ASP A 453 18.38 -1.22 -4.68
C ASP A 453 18.93 -0.05 -3.89
N ALA A 454 18.12 0.53 -3.01
CA ALA A 454 18.52 1.62 -2.13
C ALA A 454 19.42 1.19 -0.95
N PHE A 455 19.69 -0.11 -0.82
CA PHE A 455 20.53 -0.68 0.22
C PHE A 455 21.53 -1.65 -0.39
N ALA A 456 22.23 -1.17 -1.42
CA ALA A 456 23.15 -1.98 -2.20
C ALA A 456 24.25 -2.59 -1.30
N SER A 457 24.58 -3.85 -1.57
CA SER A 457 25.64 -4.56 -0.86
C SER A 457 26.65 -5.10 -1.87
N TYR A 458 27.92 -5.13 -1.47
CA TYR A 458 29.04 -5.55 -2.29
C TYR A 458 29.76 -6.71 -1.61
N ALA A 459 30.43 -7.55 -2.39
CA ALA A 459 31.17 -8.68 -1.84
C ALA A 459 32.38 -8.17 -1.05
N LYS A 460 32.58 -8.65 0.18
CA LYS A 460 33.68 -8.21 1.04
C LYS A 460 35.06 -8.49 0.43
N GLU A 461 35.20 -9.66 -0.21
CA GLU A 461 36.45 -10.09 -0.88
C GLU A 461 36.66 -9.46 -2.26
N ASP A 462 35.62 -8.90 -2.87
CA ASP A 462 35.72 -8.17 -4.15
C ASP A 462 34.72 -6.99 -4.13
N PRO A 463 35.09 -5.88 -3.47
CA PRO A 463 34.21 -4.72 -3.28
C PRO A 463 33.69 -4.08 -4.57
N LYS A 464 34.25 -4.43 -5.75
CA LYS A 464 33.78 -3.95 -7.05
C LYS A 464 32.53 -4.71 -7.54
N LYS A 465 32.20 -5.85 -6.93
CA LYS A 465 31.08 -6.71 -7.35
C LYS A 465 29.86 -6.51 -6.47
N TYR A 466 28.77 -6.04 -7.09
CA TYR A 466 27.47 -5.92 -6.45
C TYR A 466 26.89 -7.31 -6.11
N VAL A 467 26.23 -7.45 -4.97
CA VAL A 467 25.64 -8.70 -4.53
C VAL A 467 24.18 -8.75 -4.93
N ILE A 468 23.85 -9.67 -5.85
CA ILE A 468 22.49 -9.88 -6.33
C ILE A 468 21.77 -10.94 -5.49
N TRP A 469 20.47 -10.73 -5.33
CA TRP A 469 19.56 -11.64 -4.63
C TRP A 469 18.64 -12.31 -5.64
N TYR A 470 18.43 -13.62 -5.51
CA TYR A 470 17.47 -14.33 -6.35
C TYR A 470 16.05 -14.09 -5.83
N ARG A 471 15.10 -13.98 -6.75
CA ARG A 471 13.67 -13.95 -6.43
C ARG A 471 12.98 -15.17 -7.03
N LEU A 472 12.22 -15.87 -6.19
CA LEU A 472 11.32 -16.94 -6.61
C LEU A 472 10.13 -16.33 -7.36
N HIS A 473 9.70 -16.96 -8.45
CA HIS A 473 8.56 -16.58 -9.30
C HIS A 473 8.74 -15.31 -10.14
N GLY A 474 9.94 -15.08 -10.66
CA GLY A 474 10.23 -13.97 -11.58
C GLY A 474 10.46 -12.63 -10.87
N CYS A 475 10.43 -11.52 -11.61
CA CYS A 475 10.66 -10.18 -11.06
C CYS A 475 9.44 -9.57 -10.36
N GLY A 476 8.33 -10.30 -10.23
CA GLY A 476 7.07 -9.82 -9.66
C GLY A 476 6.06 -9.30 -10.68
N ARG A 477 6.47 -8.93 -11.91
CA ARG A 477 5.52 -8.56 -12.96
C ARG A 477 4.67 -9.78 -13.35
N PRO A 478 3.34 -9.63 -13.52
CA PRO A 478 2.43 -10.65 -14.05
C PRO A 478 2.99 -11.43 -15.26
N ALA A 479 3.51 -10.71 -16.25
CA ALA A 479 4.02 -11.29 -17.48
C ALA A 479 5.39 -12.00 -17.32
N CYS A 480 6.09 -11.81 -16.20
CA CYS A 480 7.37 -12.47 -15.93
C CYS A 480 7.17 -13.85 -15.26
N SER A 481 5.98 -14.11 -14.71
CA SER A 481 5.63 -15.28 -13.90
C SER A 481 5.32 -16.55 -14.71
N SER A 482 5.19 -16.47 -16.03
CA SER A 482 4.94 -17.63 -16.89
C SER A 482 6.20 -18.50 -17.00
N ALA A 483 6.21 -19.59 -16.23
CA ALA A 483 6.84 -20.84 -16.63
C ALA A 483 5.77 -21.92 -16.47
N VAL A 484 5.50 -22.60 -17.59
CA VAL A 484 4.56 -23.71 -17.74
C VAL A 484 4.97 -24.93 -16.89
N ASP A 485 6.21 -24.96 -16.38
CA ASP A 485 6.78 -26.09 -15.64
C ASP A 485 7.49 -25.64 -14.37
N GLY A 486 6.78 -25.61 -13.24
CA GLY A 486 7.32 -25.65 -11.86
C GLY A 486 8.68 -24.97 -11.59
N THR A 487 8.63 -23.81 -10.91
CA THR A 487 9.76 -22.98 -10.42
C THR A 487 10.45 -22.10 -11.46
N CYS A 488 10.12 -20.80 -11.44
CA CYS A 488 10.80 -19.79 -12.25
C CYS A 488 11.60 -18.83 -11.37
N PHE A 489 12.92 -18.75 -11.55
CA PHE A 489 13.80 -17.86 -10.80
C PHE A 489 14.17 -16.64 -11.66
N ALA A 490 14.23 -15.45 -11.06
CA ALA A 490 14.83 -14.28 -11.70
C ALA A 490 15.84 -13.61 -10.78
N ASN A 491 16.97 -13.21 -11.37
CA ASN A 491 17.98 -12.39 -10.71
C ASN A 491 17.70 -10.93 -11.03
N LEU A 492 17.75 -10.07 -10.01
CA LEU A 492 17.69 -8.62 -10.19
C LEU A 492 19.12 -8.12 -10.32
N ILE A 493 19.57 -7.96 -11.56
CA ILE A 493 20.96 -7.63 -11.90
C ILE A 493 21.13 -6.12 -12.10
N PRO A 494 22.36 -5.59 -11.97
CA PRO A 494 22.65 -4.20 -12.30
C PRO A 494 22.20 -3.85 -13.71
N LEU A 495 21.69 -2.63 -13.86
CA LEU A 495 21.34 -2.09 -15.16
C LEU A 495 22.59 -1.80 -16.00
N ASP A 496 23.62 -1.23 -15.36
CA ASP A 496 24.92 -0.96 -15.98
C ASP A 496 25.65 -2.27 -16.28
N PRO A 497 25.93 -2.59 -17.55
CA PRO A 497 26.63 -3.82 -17.93
C PRO A 497 28.08 -3.88 -17.40
N ASN A 498 28.69 -2.74 -17.08
CA ASN A 498 30.05 -2.68 -16.53
C ASN A 498 30.08 -3.00 -15.04
N GLN A 499 28.94 -2.88 -14.34
CA GLN A 499 28.83 -3.24 -12.94
C GLN A 499 28.77 -4.77 -12.80
N GLY A 500 29.92 -5.36 -12.51
CA GLY A 500 30.00 -6.78 -12.20
C GLY A 500 29.20 -7.15 -10.94
N TYR A 501 28.74 -8.39 -10.85
CA TYR A 501 27.95 -8.87 -9.71
C TYR A 501 28.29 -10.31 -9.29
N LYS A 502 27.91 -10.68 -8.06
CA LYS A 502 28.00 -12.02 -7.47
C LYS A 502 26.67 -12.40 -6.83
N ILE A 503 26.34 -13.69 -6.80
CA ILE A 503 25.10 -14.18 -6.17
C ILE A 503 25.29 -14.23 -4.65
N ALA A 504 24.26 -13.87 -3.88
CA ALA A 504 24.25 -13.92 -2.42
C ALA A 504 24.24 -15.36 -1.85
N THR A 505 25.26 -16.16 -2.17
CA THR A 505 25.51 -17.47 -1.56
C THR A 505 26.91 -17.50 -0.99
N ARG A 506 27.11 -18.22 0.12
CA ARG A 506 28.42 -18.34 0.77
C ARG A 506 29.48 -18.83 -0.22
N ARG A 507 29.17 -19.85 -1.03
CA ARG A 507 30.04 -20.37 -2.10
C ARG A 507 30.40 -19.34 -3.18
N SER A 508 29.50 -18.43 -3.55
CA SER A 508 29.78 -17.42 -4.58
C SER A 508 30.54 -16.21 -4.02
N LEU A 509 30.31 -15.87 -2.75
CA LEU A 509 30.92 -14.71 -2.10
C LEU A 509 32.29 -15.03 -1.52
N GLN A 510 32.44 -16.21 -0.94
CA GLN A 510 33.75 -16.79 -0.64
C GLN A 510 34.36 -17.18 -1.99
N CYS A 511 35.28 -16.38 -2.51
CA CYS A 511 36.18 -16.93 -3.50
C CYS A 511 36.82 -18.17 -2.89
N ALA A 512 36.65 -19.33 -3.54
CA ALA A 512 37.75 -20.29 -3.53
C ALA A 512 38.95 -19.46 -3.99
N ARG A 513 39.97 -19.32 -3.14
CA ARG A 513 41.27 -18.85 -3.59
C ARG A 513 41.70 -19.83 -4.67
N SER A 514 41.34 -19.55 -5.92
CA SER A 514 42.17 -19.93 -7.04
C SER A 514 43.40 -19.10 -6.77
N ALA A 515 44.38 -19.66 -6.04
CA ALA A 515 45.67 -19.04 -5.99
C ALA A 515 46.07 -18.80 -7.44
N VAL A 516 46.64 -17.62 -7.71
CA VAL A 516 47.20 -17.29 -9.02
C VAL A 516 48.46 -18.14 -9.15
N TRP A 517 48.28 -19.46 -9.33
CA TRP A 517 49.37 -20.43 -9.41
C TRP A 517 50.22 -20.19 -10.66
N GLU A 518 49.73 -19.40 -11.62
CA GLU A 518 50.49 -18.99 -12.81
C GLU A 518 51.77 -18.23 -12.45
N GLU A 519 51.85 -17.60 -11.28
CA GLU A 519 53.06 -16.93 -10.79
C GLU A 519 54.00 -17.85 -10.00
N TYR A 520 53.53 -19.04 -9.57
CA TYR A 520 54.26 -19.96 -8.69
C TYR A 520 54.62 -21.30 -9.37
N LEU A 521 54.03 -21.60 -10.53
CA LEU A 521 54.23 -22.83 -11.28
C LEU A 521 54.99 -22.54 -12.58
N LEU A 522 56.18 -23.11 -12.72
CA LEU A 522 56.97 -22.99 -13.95
C LEU A 522 56.35 -23.90 -15.03
N ARG A 523 56.09 -23.34 -16.22
CA ARG A 523 55.68 -24.13 -17.37
C ARG A 523 56.89 -24.87 -17.91
N LEU A 524 56.82 -26.21 -17.93
CA LEU A 524 57.83 -27.06 -18.55
C LEU A 524 58.07 -26.65 -20.02
N SER A 525 59.32 -26.68 -20.46
CA SER A 525 59.72 -26.49 -21.86
C SER A 525 59.10 -27.57 -22.78
N GLU A 526 59.08 -27.37 -24.11
CA GLU A 526 58.51 -28.37 -25.02
C GLU A 526 59.21 -29.73 -24.96
N ASP A 527 60.51 -29.75 -24.66
CA ASP A 527 61.28 -30.98 -24.54
C ASP A 527 60.96 -31.74 -23.25
N GLU A 528 60.72 -31.02 -22.14
CA GLU A 528 60.28 -31.62 -20.87
C GLU A 528 58.84 -32.12 -20.93
N ARG A 529 57.95 -31.44 -21.67
CA ARG A 529 56.56 -31.93 -21.91
C ARG A 529 56.51 -33.22 -22.74
N ARG A 530 57.54 -33.51 -23.53
CA ARG A 530 57.63 -34.77 -24.28
C ARG A 530 57.94 -35.97 -23.39
N ALA A 531 58.54 -35.74 -22.22
CA ALA A 531 58.92 -36.78 -21.26
C ALA A 531 57.80 -37.12 -20.24
N THR A 532 56.72 -36.35 -20.19
CA THR A 532 55.58 -36.59 -19.29
C THR A 532 54.46 -37.40 -19.96
N GLN A 533 53.58 -38.00 -19.17
CA GLN A 533 52.45 -38.77 -19.70
C GLN A 533 51.49 -37.87 -20.48
N LYS A 534 51.13 -38.28 -21.70
CA LYS A 534 50.25 -37.53 -22.61
C LYS A 534 48.78 -37.64 -22.27
N GLU A 535 48.40 -38.66 -21.50
CA GLU A 535 47.04 -38.86 -21.02
C GLU A 535 47.12 -39.29 -19.54
N VAL A 536 46.20 -38.79 -18.72
CA VAL A 536 46.12 -39.13 -17.29
C VAL A 536 44.70 -39.58 -16.99
N GLN A 537 44.58 -40.75 -16.36
CA GLN A 537 43.30 -41.25 -15.87
C GLN A 537 43.04 -40.66 -14.48
N THR A 538 41.93 -39.95 -14.35
CA THR A 538 41.51 -39.29 -13.11
C THR A 538 40.24 -39.95 -12.58
N ARG A 539 40.02 -39.88 -11.27
CA ARG A 539 38.77 -40.33 -10.65
C ARG A 539 38.05 -39.16 -10.03
N CYS A 540 36.72 -39.17 -10.09
CA CYS A 540 35.91 -38.16 -9.41
C CYS A 540 36.11 -38.26 -7.89
N GLY A 541 36.65 -37.21 -7.27
CA GLY A 541 36.94 -37.19 -5.83
C GLY A 541 35.70 -37.27 -4.92
N ASN A 542 34.49 -37.08 -5.46
CA ASN A 542 33.25 -37.08 -4.67
C ASN A 542 32.52 -38.43 -4.69
N CYS A 543 32.61 -39.20 -5.78
CA CYS A 543 31.98 -40.53 -5.88
C CYS A 543 32.99 -41.69 -5.92
N GLY A 544 34.27 -41.44 -6.23
CA GLY A 544 35.34 -42.43 -6.24
C GLY A 544 35.27 -43.52 -7.32
N THR A 545 34.14 -43.65 -8.01
CA THR A 545 33.83 -44.74 -8.93
C THR A 545 33.89 -44.36 -10.41
N GLU A 546 33.70 -43.09 -10.76
CA GLU A 546 33.78 -42.66 -12.16
C GLU A 546 35.21 -42.28 -12.55
N GLU A 547 35.71 -42.93 -13.59
CA GLU A 547 37.03 -42.70 -14.19
C GLU A 547 36.90 -41.83 -15.44
N TYR A 548 37.73 -40.79 -15.51
CA TYR A 548 37.79 -39.84 -16.60
C TYR A 548 39.21 -39.79 -17.17
N LEU A 549 39.36 -40.06 -18.46
CA LEU A 549 40.64 -39.97 -19.16
C LEU A 549 40.86 -38.55 -19.68
N ASP A 550 41.78 -37.81 -19.05
CA ASP A 550 42.23 -36.51 -19.53
C ASP A 550 43.30 -36.71 -20.61
N ARG A 551 42.93 -36.40 -21.86
CA ARG A 551 43.80 -36.57 -23.03
C ARG A 551 44.74 -35.40 -23.28
N LYS A 552 44.67 -34.33 -22.47
CA LYS A 552 45.54 -33.14 -22.56
C LYS A 552 45.91 -32.63 -21.15
N PRO A 553 46.55 -33.46 -20.32
CA PRO A 553 46.93 -33.09 -18.97
C PRO A 553 47.93 -31.93 -18.99
N ARG A 554 47.74 -30.97 -18.09
CA ARG A 554 48.63 -29.81 -17.95
C ARG A 554 49.63 -30.09 -16.84
N TRP A 555 50.91 -30.18 -17.21
CA TRP A 555 52.01 -30.42 -16.29
C TRP A 555 52.68 -29.12 -15.88
N THR A 556 53.03 -29.01 -14.60
CA THR A 556 53.73 -27.87 -14.01
C THR A 556 54.83 -28.37 -13.07
N ALA A 557 55.96 -27.67 -13.01
CA ALA A 557 57.03 -27.94 -12.05
C ALA A 557 57.01 -26.92 -10.91
N GLU A 558 57.28 -27.36 -9.69
CA GLU A 558 57.62 -26.46 -8.59
C GLU A 558 59.12 -26.09 -8.69
N PRO A 559 59.50 -24.83 -8.43
CA PRO A 559 60.91 -24.48 -8.29
C PRO A 559 61.48 -25.18 -7.05
N SER A 560 62.70 -25.71 -7.18
CA SER A 560 63.44 -26.30 -6.05
C SER A 560 63.54 -25.33 -4.90
N SER A 561 63.42 -25.83 -3.68
CA SER A 561 63.43 -24.98 -2.50
C SER A 561 64.79 -24.28 -2.37
N ARG A 562 64.80 -23.05 -1.83
CA ARG A 562 66.02 -22.26 -1.62
C ARG A 562 67.09 -23.01 -0.80
N ALA A 563 66.68 -23.98 0.02
CA ALA A 563 67.55 -24.85 0.79
C ALA A 563 68.31 -25.87 -0.09
N GLU A 564 67.66 -26.43 -1.12
CA GLU A 564 68.29 -27.34 -2.07
C GLU A 564 69.25 -26.60 -3.01
N GLU A 565 68.94 -25.34 -3.36
CA GLU A 565 69.85 -24.49 -4.14
C GLU A 565 71.10 -24.08 -3.35
N GLU A 566 70.98 -23.83 -2.03
CA GLU A 566 72.13 -23.53 -1.17
C GLU A 566 73.03 -24.76 -0.97
N GLU A 567 72.47 -25.97 -0.87
CA GLU A 567 73.22 -27.22 -0.77
C GLU A 567 73.98 -27.53 -2.09
N LEU A 568 73.34 -27.35 -3.25
CA LEU A 568 73.99 -27.49 -4.56
C LEU A 568 75.09 -26.44 -4.80
N GLN A 569 74.94 -25.23 -4.25
CA GLN A 569 75.99 -24.20 -4.33
C GLN A 569 77.14 -24.46 -3.35
N LEU A 570 76.88 -25.07 -2.20
CA LEU A 570 77.89 -25.51 -1.24
C LEU A 570 78.72 -26.68 -1.81
N GLU A 571 78.09 -27.64 -2.48
CA GLU A 571 78.79 -28.74 -3.17
C GLU A 571 79.68 -28.22 -4.31
N LYS A 572 79.16 -27.28 -5.14
CA LYS A 572 79.97 -26.63 -6.19
C LYS A 572 81.11 -25.77 -5.64
N LYS A 573 80.97 -25.16 -4.46
CA LYS A 573 82.05 -24.43 -3.79
C LYS A 573 83.11 -25.35 -3.18
N ALA A 574 82.72 -26.55 -2.73
CA ALA A 574 83.66 -27.54 -2.19
C ALA A 574 84.56 -28.15 -3.28
N GLU A 575 84.08 -28.28 -4.52
CA GLU A 575 84.90 -28.71 -5.67
C GLU A 575 85.96 -27.68 -6.09
N VAL A 576 85.70 -26.38 -5.90
CA VAL A 576 86.62 -25.30 -6.29
C VAL A 576 87.77 -25.10 -5.29
N LEU A 577 87.60 -25.48 -4.02
CA LEU A 577 88.58 -25.23 -2.95
C LEU A 577 89.61 -26.36 -2.71
N GLY A 578 89.66 -27.38 -3.57
CA GLY A 578 90.86 -28.18 -3.78
C GLY A 578 91.50 -28.82 -2.53
N SER A 579 90.71 -29.27 -1.55
CA SER A 579 91.24 -30.07 -0.43
C SER A 579 90.85 -31.54 -0.60
N SER A 580 91.73 -32.27 -1.29
CA SER A 580 91.69 -33.73 -1.39
C SER A 580 92.32 -34.33 -0.15
N ARG A 581 91.55 -35.11 0.63
CA ARG A 581 92.06 -36.36 1.22
C ARG A 581 90.94 -37.26 1.76
N HIS A 582 90.90 -38.44 1.13
CA HIS A 582 90.41 -39.75 1.60
C HIS A 582 88.89 -40.04 1.54
N ARG A 583 88.54 -40.52 0.34
CA ARG A 583 87.44 -41.45 0.04
C ARG A 583 87.34 -42.58 1.07
N LYS A 584 86.26 -42.57 1.85
CA LYS A 584 85.49 -43.79 2.16
C LYS A 584 84.24 -43.74 1.28
N ILE A 585 84.19 -44.61 0.27
CA ILE A 585 83.02 -44.81 -0.56
C ILE A 585 82.08 -45.72 0.24
N VAL A 586 81.19 -45.10 1.00
CA VAL A 586 79.91 -45.69 1.37
C VAL A 586 78.92 -45.11 0.36
N GLN A 587 78.38 -45.98 -0.49
CA GLN A 587 77.27 -45.68 -1.38
C GLN A 587 76.04 -45.38 -0.52
N THR A 588 75.82 -44.11 -0.19
CA THR A 588 74.49 -43.61 0.08
C THR A 588 73.81 -43.38 -1.27
N THR A 589 72.81 -44.21 -1.49
CA THR A 589 71.76 -44.16 -2.50
C THR A 589 70.98 -42.81 -2.45
N PRO A 590 70.18 -42.49 -3.49
CA PRO A 590 70.20 -41.19 -4.17
C PRO A 590 69.30 -40.11 -3.58
N PHE A 591 69.63 -38.88 -3.97
CA PHE A 591 68.89 -37.62 -3.87
C PHE A 591 67.35 -37.73 -4.02
N PRO A 592 66.60 -36.80 -3.40
CA PRO A 592 65.14 -36.83 -3.40
C PRO A 592 64.56 -36.59 -4.80
N GLN A 593 63.58 -37.42 -5.16
CA GLN A 593 62.75 -37.25 -6.34
C GLN A 593 62.03 -35.91 -6.30
N ALA A 594 62.13 -35.13 -7.38
CA ALA A 594 61.26 -33.98 -7.62
C ALA A 594 59.79 -34.42 -7.52
N CYS A 595 59.07 -33.88 -6.55
CA CYS A 595 57.67 -34.20 -6.30
C CYS A 595 56.81 -33.52 -7.39
N MET A 596 56.47 -34.25 -8.46
CA MET A 596 55.51 -33.75 -9.46
C MET A 596 54.09 -33.93 -8.93
N ARG A 597 53.40 -32.82 -8.61
CA ARG A 597 52.01 -32.82 -8.17
C ARG A 597 51.06 -32.43 -9.30
N TYR A 598 50.10 -33.30 -9.59
CA TYR A 598 48.87 -32.93 -10.30
C TYR A 598 47.88 -32.40 -9.26
N ASN A 599 47.11 -31.35 -9.59
CA ASN A 599 46.13 -30.80 -8.66
C ASN A 599 45.16 -31.91 -8.21
N HIS A 600 45.32 -32.32 -6.94
CA HIS A 600 44.66 -33.42 -6.24
C HIS A 600 44.91 -34.84 -6.80
N VAL A 601 46.10 -35.41 -6.58
CA VAL A 601 46.38 -36.81 -6.15
C VAL A 601 47.89 -36.95 -5.91
N GLU A 602 48.33 -37.54 -4.80
CA GLU A 602 49.72 -38.00 -4.62
C GLU A 602 49.94 -39.26 -5.47
N VAL A 603 50.83 -39.19 -6.45
CA VAL A 603 51.29 -40.38 -7.19
C VAL A 603 52.48 -40.96 -6.42
N LYS A 604 52.32 -42.16 -5.86
CA LYS A 604 53.42 -42.91 -5.23
C LYS A 604 54.32 -43.53 -6.31
N PRO A 605 55.65 -43.53 -6.15
CA PRO A 605 56.55 -44.27 -7.03
C PRO A 605 56.55 -45.75 -6.63
N GLU A 606 56.16 -46.63 -7.55
CA GLU A 606 56.45 -48.06 -7.40
C GLU A 606 57.94 -48.29 -7.68
N THR A 607 58.64 -48.83 -6.69
CA THR A 607 60.03 -49.29 -6.78
C THR A 607 60.06 -50.71 -7.30
N PHE A 608 60.87 -50.95 -8.33
CA PHE A 608 61.17 -52.24 -8.94
C PHE A 608 62.11 -53.08 -8.05
N TRP A 609 61.73 -54.33 -7.73
CA TRP A 609 62.58 -55.52 -7.44
C TRP A 609 61.68 -56.76 -7.64
N GLY A 610 61.72 -57.46 -8.77
CA GLY A 610 62.58 -58.64 -9.05
C GLY A 610 61.69 -59.89 -9.26
N PRO A 611 62.13 -60.94 -9.98
CA PRO A 611 63.50 -61.43 -10.09
C PRO A 611 64.30 -60.89 -11.27
#